data_AF-A0A2V8YFT6-F1
#
_entry.id   AF-A0A2V8YFT6-F1
#
_cell.length_a   1.000
_cell.length_b   1.000
_cell.length_c   1.000
_cell.angle_alpha   90.00
_cell.angle_beta   90.00
_cell.angle_gamma   90.00
#
_symmetry.space_group_name_H-M   'P 1'
#
loop_
_entity.id
_entity.type
_entity.pdbx_description
1 polymer ?
#
loop_
_entity_poly.entity_id
_entity_poly.type
_entity_poly.pdbx_seq_one_letter_code
_entity_poly.pdbx_strand_id
1 'polypeptide(L)'
;MSVRAIPIRIPIEPPPFPEPELTPRLSDSPEAAGSDSRITLAGKFVCAGQKKLYVRGVTYGTFRPGPDGAAFPPPSAVEHDFSQMSANGVNAVRTYTAPPRYLLDIAERCNLRVLVGLQGERHYAFLHEKKTVREIRKQIREGASCCSGHPAVLAYLVANEIPASIVRWHGPGATENNYGAK
;
A
#
# COMPACT_ATOMS: atom_id res chain seq x y z
N MET A 1 37.09 -36.35 30.24
CA MET A 1 35.72 -36.16 30.77
C MET A 1 34.82 -35.77 29.61
N SER A 2 33.74 -36.51 29.33
CA SER A 2 32.86 -36.26 28.18
C SER A 2 31.53 -35.71 28.66
N VAL A 3 31.18 -34.50 28.23
CA VAL A 3 29.90 -33.84 28.58
C VAL A 3 28.87 -34.27 27.53
N ARG A 4 27.87 -35.04 27.92
CA ARG A 4 26.69 -35.34 27.07
C ARG A 4 25.64 -34.25 27.27
N ALA A 5 25.37 -33.48 26.21
CA ALA A 5 24.19 -32.61 26.17
C ALA A 5 22.94 -33.46 25.86
N ILE A 6 21.97 -33.47 26.77
CA ILE A 6 20.66 -34.09 26.56
C ILE A 6 19.71 -32.97 26.09
N PRO A 7 19.12 -33.06 24.89
CA PRO A 7 18.15 -32.06 24.45
C PRO A 7 16.86 -32.21 25.27
N ILE A 8 16.39 -31.12 25.86
CA ILE A 8 15.10 -31.06 26.53
C ILE A 8 14.02 -31.00 25.43
N ARG A 9 13.39 -32.14 25.11
CA ARG A 9 12.11 -32.16 24.40
C ARG A 9 11.00 -31.97 25.44
N ILE A 10 10.49 -30.75 25.57
CA ILE A 10 9.18 -30.52 26.20
C ILE A 10 8.13 -30.74 25.10
N PRO A 11 7.18 -31.67 25.26
CA PRO A 11 6.01 -31.74 24.39
C PRO A 11 5.23 -30.44 24.55
N ILE A 12 5.05 -29.70 23.45
CA ILE A 12 4.14 -28.55 23.43
C ILE A 12 2.73 -29.14 23.36
N GLU A 13 2.02 -29.18 24.50
CA GLU A 13 0.59 -29.45 24.49
C GLU A 13 -0.10 -28.34 23.68
N PRO A 14 -1.02 -28.69 22.77
CA PRO A 14 -1.81 -27.70 22.06
C PRO A 14 -2.58 -26.85 23.09
N PRO A 15 -2.71 -25.53 22.87
CA PRO A 15 -3.39 -24.67 23.81
C PRO A 15 -4.82 -25.16 24.07
N PRO A 16 -5.34 -25.07 25.30
CA PRO A 16 -6.66 -25.57 25.69
C PRO A 16 -7.83 -24.75 25.10
N PHE A 17 -7.52 -23.72 24.33
CA PHE A 17 -8.51 -22.88 23.67
C PHE A 17 -8.44 -23.13 22.16
N PRO A 18 -9.59 -23.25 21.47
CA PRO A 18 -9.57 -23.24 20.01
C PRO A 18 -8.86 -21.95 19.59
N GLU A 19 -7.81 -22.07 18.78
CA GLU A 19 -7.18 -20.90 18.19
C GLU A 19 -8.29 -20.07 17.54
N PRO A 20 -8.34 -18.74 17.74
CA PRO A 20 -9.29 -17.93 17.01
C PRO A 20 -8.98 -18.16 15.53
N GLU A 21 -9.83 -18.94 14.87
CA GLU A 21 -9.72 -19.28 13.46
C GLU A 21 -10.11 -18.04 12.64
N LEU A 22 -9.30 -16.99 12.79
CA LEU A 22 -9.12 -15.96 11.78
C LEU A 22 -8.21 -16.53 10.70
N THR A 23 -8.49 -17.74 10.21
CA THR A 23 -8.03 -18.12 8.88
C THR A 23 -8.93 -17.35 7.93
N PRO A 24 -8.47 -16.24 7.30
CA PRO A 24 -9.25 -15.67 6.22
C PRO A 24 -9.43 -16.79 5.20
N ARG A 25 -10.68 -17.21 4.98
CA ARG A 25 -11.02 -18.00 3.79
C ARG A 25 -10.82 -17.07 2.61
N LEU A 26 -9.57 -16.99 2.15
CA LEU A 26 -9.21 -16.30 0.93
C LEU A 26 -9.94 -17.06 -0.17
N SER A 27 -10.94 -16.43 -0.79
CA SER A 27 -11.59 -17.01 -1.95
C SER A 27 -10.54 -17.34 -3.02
N ASP A 28 -10.71 -18.49 -3.67
CA ASP A 28 -9.74 -19.10 -4.60
C ASP A 28 -9.45 -18.28 -5.87
N SER A 29 -9.99 -17.07 -5.99
CA SER A 29 -9.54 -16.07 -6.95
C SER A 29 -9.93 -14.69 -6.43
N PRO A 30 -9.20 -13.62 -6.80
CA PRO A 30 -9.76 -12.29 -6.76
C PRO A 30 -11.00 -12.31 -7.63
N GLU A 31 -12.17 -12.13 -7.03
CA GLU A 31 -13.34 -11.78 -7.83
C GLU A 31 -12.94 -10.54 -8.64
N ALA A 32 -13.23 -10.57 -9.95
CA ALA A 32 -13.00 -9.42 -10.80
C ALA A 32 -13.49 -8.17 -10.06
N ALA A 33 -12.62 -7.18 -9.89
CA ALA A 33 -12.98 -5.81 -9.62
C ALA A 33 -13.96 -5.43 -10.73
N GLY A 34 -15.24 -5.75 -10.48
CA GLY A 34 -16.32 -5.34 -11.33
C GLY A 34 -16.13 -3.85 -11.51
N SER A 35 -16.10 -3.43 -12.76
CA SER A 35 -15.81 -2.08 -13.25
C SER A 35 -16.63 -0.97 -12.59
N ASP A 36 -17.60 -1.32 -11.74
CA ASP A 36 -18.55 -0.43 -11.08
C ASP A 36 -18.48 -0.42 -9.53
N SER A 37 -17.55 -1.15 -8.93
CA SER A 37 -17.47 -1.27 -7.47
C SER A 37 -16.55 -0.22 -6.87
N ARG A 38 -17.07 1.01 -6.69
CA ARG A 38 -16.41 2.08 -5.93
C ARG A 38 -15.95 1.55 -4.58
N ILE A 39 -14.71 1.87 -4.21
CA ILE A 39 -14.17 1.52 -2.91
C ILE A 39 -14.82 2.40 -1.84
N THR A 40 -15.28 1.78 -0.77
CA THR A 40 -15.88 2.44 0.39
C THR A 40 -15.27 1.91 1.68
N LEU A 41 -15.37 2.71 2.75
CA LEU A 41 -14.97 2.33 4.09
C LEU A 41 -16.22 2.02 4.91
N ALA A 42 -16.24 0.84 5.54
CA ALA A 42 -17.26 0.42 6.50
C ALA A 42 -16.59 0.22 7.86
N GLY A 43 -16.41 1.32 8.60
CA GLY A 43 -15.62 1.34 9.83
C GLY A 43 -14.16 0.99 9.53
N LYS A 44 -13.69 -0.15 10.07
CA LYS A 44 -12.32 -0.65 9.85
C LYS A 44 -12.13 -1.50 8.58
N PHE A 45 -13.21 -1.72 7.82
CA PHE A 45 -13.18 -2.59 6.64
C PHE A 45 -13.18 -1.78 5.35
N VAL A 46 -12.41 -2.26 4.37
CA VAL A 46 -12.46 -1.78 2.99
C VAL A 46 -13.48 -2.62 2.24
N CYS A 47 -14.37 -1.99 1.49
CA CYS A 47 -15.41 -2.66 0.72
C CYS A 47 -15.33 -2.24 -0.76
N ALA A 48 -15.62 -3.18 -1.65
CA ALA A 48 -15.89 -2.93 -3.06
C ALA A 48 -17.38 -3.16 -3.27
N GLY A 49 -18.15 -2.09 -3.42
CA GLY A 49 -19.62 -2.18 -3.38
C GLY A 49 -20.12 -2.67 -2.01
N GLN A 50 -20.91 -3.73 -2.00
CA GLN A 50 -21.45 -4.34 -0.76
C GLN A 50 -20.57 -5.45 -0.18
N LYS A 51 -19.47 -5.82 -0.86
CA LYS A 51 -18.59 -6.91 -0.45
C LYS A 51 -17.35 -6.36 0.26
N LYS A 52 -16.97 -7.01 1.37
CA LYS A 52 -15.70 -6.76 2.04
C LYS A 52 -14.54 -7.15 1.13
N LEU A 53 -13.61 -6.23 0.90
CA LEU A 53 -12.40 -6.45 0.13
C LEU A 53 -11.25 -6.84 1.06
N TYR A 54 -10.70 -8.04 0.86
CA TYR A 54 -9.43 -8.45 1.45
C TYR A 54 -8.30 -8.06 0.51
N VAL A 55 -7.45 -7.13 0.93
CA VAL A 55 -6.34 -6.63 0.11
C VAL A 55 -5.17 -7.61 0.18
N ARG A 56 -4.87 -8.25 -0.95
CA ARG A 56 -3.70 -9.09 -1.20
C ARG A 56 -2.71 -8.26 -2.02
N GLY A 57 -2.02 -7.38 -1.31
CA GLY A 57 -1.16 -6.36 -1.89
C GLY A 57 0.30 -6.79 -1.99
N VAL A 58 0.97 -6.42 -3.09
CA VAL A 58 2.43 -6.48 -3.24
C VAL A 58 2.99 -5.09 -3.55
N THR A 59 4.27 -4.85 -3.29
CA THR A 59 4.93 -3.59 -3.69
C THR A 59 5.42 -3.67 -5.13
N TYR A 60 5.25 -2.59 -5.89
CA TYR A 60 5.74 -2.46 -7.26
C TYR A 60 6.66 -1.25 -7.38
N GLY A 61 7.96 -1.51 -7.34
CA GLY A 61 9.03 -0.52 -7.32
C GLY A 61 9.76 -0.42 -5.96
N THR A 62 10.68 0.51 -5.79
CA THR A 62 11.13 1.52 -6.76
C THR A 62 12.03 0.93 -7.85
N PHE A 63 11.81 1.32 -9.11
CA PHE A 63 12.67 0.91 -10.22
C PHE A 63 13.73 1.97 -10.51
N ARG A 64 14.81 1.56 -11.20
CA ARG A 64 15.79 2.52 -11.73
C ARG A 64 15.06 3.45 -12.71
N PRO A 65 15.18 4.78 -12.58
CA PRO A 65 14.57 5.72 -13.51
C PRO A 65 15.00 5.46 -14.95
N GLY A 66 14.04 5.49 -15.87
CA GLY A 66 14.27 5.42 -17.31
C GLY A 66 14.85 6.74 -17.87
N PRO A 67 15.10 6.79 -19.19
CA PRO A 67 15.59 8.01 -19.87
C PRO A 67 14.65 9.22 -19.73
N ASP A 68 13.36 8.96 -19.52
CA ASP A 68 12.29 9.94 -19.27
C ASP A 68 12.18 10.35 -17.79
N GLY A 69 13.02 9.80 -16.92
CA GLY A 69 12.99 10.02 -15.48
C GLY A 69 11.85 9.27 -14.76
N ALA A 70 11.03 8.49 -15.48
CA ALA A 70 9.98 7.69 -14.88
C ALA A 70 10.59 6.48 -14.17
N ALA A 71 10.25 6.29 -12.89
CA ALA A 71 10.72 5.18 -12.08
C ALA A 71 9.83 3.92 -12.23
N PHE A 72 9.35 3.65 -13.44
CA PHE A 72 8.51 2.50 -13.77
C PHE A 72 8.99 1.78 -15.04
N PRO A 73 8.80 0.46 -15.14
CA PRO A 73 9.12 -0.29 -16.34
C PRO A 73 8.24 0.13 -17.53
N PRO A 74 8.65 -0.20 -18.77
CA PRO A 74 7.84 0.06 -19.95
C PRO A 74 6.49 -0.68 -19.89
N PRO A 75 5.44 -0.19 -20.58
CA PRO A 75 4.08 -0.75 -20.49
C PRO A 75 3.98 -2.26 -20.68
N SER A 76 4.75 -2.84 -21.61
CA SER A 76 4.73 -4.29 -21.88
C SER A 76 5.24 -5.13 -20.70
N ALA A 77 6.26 -4.65 -19.99
CA ALA A 77 6.77 -5.31 -18.79
C ALA A 77 5.76 -5.21 -17.64
N VAL A 78 5.16 -4.03 -17.46
CA VAL A 78 4.11 -3.81 -16.45
C VAL A 78 2.90 -4.71 -16.70
N GLU A 79 2.45 -4.85 -17.94
CA GLU A 79 1.32 -5.72 -18.29
C GLU A 79 1.63 -7.20 -18.04
N HIS A 80 2.84 -7.64 -18.36
CA HIS A 80 3.29 -9.00 -18.03
C HIS A 80 3.30 -9.24 -16.51
N ASP A 81 3.94 -8.35 -15.75
CA ASP A 81 4.05 -8.45 -14.30
C ASP A 81 2.67 -8.47 -13.64
N PHE A 82 1.78 -7.55 -14.04
CA PHE A 82 0.45 -7.42 -13.45
C PHE A 82 -0.44 -8.62 -13.81
N SER A 83 -0.33 -9.14 -15.03
CA SER A 83 -1.02 -10.37 -15.42
C SER A 83 -0.58 -11.55 -14.55
N GLN A 84 0.73 -11.70 -14.31
CA GLN A 84 1.28 -12.77 -13.46
C GLN A 84 0.82 -12.61 -12.00
N MET A 85 0.85 -11.39 -11.46
CA MET A 85 0.38 -11.09 -10.12
C MET A 85 -1.09 -11.49 -9.93
N SER A 86 -1.95 -11.04 -10.85
CA SER A 86 -3.39 -11.35 -10.84
C SER A 86 -3.65 -12.86 -10.91
N ALA A 87 -2.94 -13.58 -11.79
CA ALA A 87 -3.01 -15.03 -11.91
C ALA A 87 -2.58 -15.77 -10.63
N ASN A 88 -1.72 -15.17 -9.81
CA ASN A 88 -1.28 -15.71 -8.52
C ASN A 88 -2.11 -15.17 -7.33
N GLY A 89 -3.27 -14.55 -7.59
CA GLY A 89 -4.20 -14.13 -6.55
C GLY A 89 -3.87 -12.80 -5.88
N VAL A 90 -2.87 -12.06 -6.36
CA VAL A 90 -2.67 -10.66 -5.97
C VAL A 90 -3.83 -9.84 -6.52
N ASN A 91 -4.35 -8.90 -5.73
CA ASN A 91 -5.43 -8.00 -6.16
C ASN A 91 -5.11 -6.52 -5.96
N ALA A 92 -3.94 -6.22 -5.41
CA ALA A 92 -3.49 -4.86 -5.24
C ALA A 92 -1.98 -4.71 -5.39
N VAL A 93 -1.55 -3.55 -5.84
CA VAL A 93 -0.14 -3.16 -5.89
C VAL A 93 0.05 -1.83 -5.18
N ARG A 94 1.16 -1.70 -4.46
CA ARG A 94 1.58 -0.45 -3.83
C ARG A 94 2.73 0.16 -4.64
N THR A 95 2.56 1.41 -5.03
CA THR A 95 3.61 2.23 -5.63
C THR A 95 4.20 3.17 -4.59
N TYR A 96 5.45 3.60 -4.79
CA TYR A 96 6.09 4.57 -3.90
C TYR A 96 5.92 6.00 -4.39
N THR A 97 5.94 6.23 -5.70
CA THR A 97 5.61 7.50 -6.36
C THR A 97 4.29 7.42 -7.09
N ALA A 98 3.71 8.58 -7.43
CA ALA A 98 2.50 8.64 -8.25
C ALA A 98 2.77 7.92 -9.60
N PRO A 99 2.02 6.87 -9.94
CA PRO A 99 2.23 6.16 -11.18
C PRO A 99 1.73 6.96 -12.38
N PRO A 100 2.32 6.77 -13.56
CA PRO A 100 1.80 7.32 -14.81
C PRO A 100 0.44 6.67 -15.14
N ARG A 101 -0.39 7.38 -15.92
CA ARG A 101 -1.75 6.94 -16.26
C ARG A 101 -1.79 5.54 -16.89
N TYR A 102 -0.86 5.24 -17.79
CA TYR A 102 -0.80 3.93 -18.46
C TYR A 102 -0.70 2.76 -17.47
N LEU A 103 -0.03 2.94 -16.33
CA LEU A 103 0.13 1.89 -15.32
C LEU A 103 -1.21 1.63 -14.62
N LEU A 104 -1.98 2.69 -14.35
CA LEU A 104 -3.33 2.55 -13.81
C LEU A 104 -4.28 1.88 -14.82
N ASP A 105 -4.17 2.22 -16.11
CA ASP A 105 -4.98 1.60 -17.17
C ASP A 105 -4.67 0.09 -17.28
N ILE A 106 -3.38 -0.29 -17.18
CA ILE A 106 -2.96 -1.70 -17.15
C ILE A 106 -3.47 -2.38 -15.87
N ALA A 107 -3.36 -1.73 -14.71
CA ALA A 107 -3.85 -2.29 -13.45
C ALA A 107 -5.34 -2.62 -13.55
N GLU A 108 -6.16 -1.72 -14.10
CA GLU A 108 -7.58 -1.98 -14.34
C GLU A 108 -7.81 -3.20 -15.23
N ARG A 109 -7.11 -3.29 -16.38
CA ARG A 109 -7.21 -4.44 -17.30
C ARG A 109 -6.78 -5.76 -16.66
N CYS A 110 -5.75 -5.72 -15.82
CA CYS A 110 -5.22 -6.89 -15.10
C CYS A 110 -5.97 -7.19 -13.80
N ASN A 111 -7.06 -6.48 -13.52
CA ASN A 111 -7.87 -6.68 -12.32
C ASN A 111 -7.13 -6.41 -11.00
N LEU A 112 -6.23 -5.42 -11.02
CA LEU A 112 -5.46 -4.97 -9.86
C LEU A 112 -5.91 -3.59 -9.42
N ARG A 113 -5.85 -3.35 -8.12
CA ARG A 113 -6.05 -2.02 -7.52
C ARG A 113 -4.73 -1.42 -7.07
N VAL A 114 -4.61 -0.11 -7.08
CA VAL A 114 -3.34 0.60 -6.84
C VAL A 114 -3.43 1.44 -5.57
N LEU A 115 -2.54 1.16 -4.62
CA LEU A 115 -2.22 2.08 -3.54
C LEU A 115 -1.14 3.05 -4.05
N VAL A 116 -1.55 4.31 -4.26
CA VAL A 116 -0.71 5.34 -4.85
C VAL A 116 0.17 5.98 -3.78
N GLY A 117 1.47 5.78 -3.86
CA GLY A 117 2.43 6.47 -2.99
C GLY A 117 2.69 7.90 -3.47
N LEU A 118 2.74 8.87 -2.55
CA LEU A 118 3.00 10.28 -2.87
C LEU A 118 4.33 10.81 -2.32
N GLN A 119 5.15 9.94 -1.70
CA GLN A 119 6.45 10.27 -1.10
C GLN A 119 6.51 11.61 -0.34
N GLY A 120 5.57 11.90 0.56
CA GLY A 120 5.56 13.12 1.38
C GLY A 120 6.71 13.25 2.40
N GLU A 121 7.67 12.33 2.34
CA GLU A 121 8.63 12.01 3.38
C GLU A 121 10.03 12.60 3.21
N ARG A 122 10.32 13.18 2.04
CA ARG A 122 11.67 13.69 1.72
C ARG A 122 12.16 14.80 2.67
N HIS A 123 11.32 15.34 3.55
CA HIS A 123 11.64 16.52 4.38
C HIS A 123 11.10 16.48 5.82
N TYR A 124 11.13 15.31 6.51
CA TYR A 124 10.67 15.22 7.91
C TYR A 124 11.35 16.20 8.87
N ALA A 125 12.58 16.62 8.60
CA ALA A 125 13.32 17.57 9.42
C ALA A 125 12.76 19.00 9.43
N PHE A 126 11.80 19.34 8.55
CA PHE A 126 11.39 20.72 8.29
C PHE A 126 9.88 20.99 8.47
N LEU A 127 9.16 20.14 9.22
CA LEU A 127 7.72 20.33 9.49
C LEU A 127 7.40 21.66 10.22
N HIS A 128 8.40 22.34 10.79
CA HIS A 128 8.26 23.69 11.37
C HIS A 128 8.27 24.83 10.33
N GLU A 129 8.78 24.59 9.11
CA GLU A 129 8.90 25.61 8.09
C GLU A 129 7.62 25.68 7.24
N LYS A 130 6.88 26.78 7.36
CA LYS A 130 5.62 26.99 6.62
C LYS A 130 5.78 26.89 5.10
N LYS A 131 6.95 27.25 4.56
CA LYS A 131 7.25 27.16 3.11
C LYS A 131 7.34 25.70 2.67
N THR A 132 8.11 24.89 3.40
CA THR A 132 8.31 23.46 3.14
C THR A 132 7.00 22.67 3.26
N VAL A 133 6.17 22.96 4.27
CA VAL A 133 4.83 22.33 4.39
C VAL A 133 3.93 22.67 3.20
N ARG A 134 3.97 23.90 2.68
CA ARG A 134 3.21 24.30 1.48
C ARG A 134 3.68 23.55 0.24
N GLU A 135 4.99 23.36 0.10
CA GLU A 135 5.59 22.64 -1.02
C GLU A 135 5.23 21.15 -1.00
N ILE A 136 5.32 20.50 0.16
CA ILE A 136 4.89 19.11 0.36
C ILE A 136 3.40 18.95 0.00
N ARG A 137 2.54 19.85 0.49
CA ARG A 137 1.10 19.83 0.14
C ARG A 137 0.86 20.02 -1.35
N LYS A 138 1.64 20.87 -2.01
CA LYS A 138 1.56 21.08 -3.46
C LYS A 138 1.94 19.80 -4.21
N GLN A 139 3.06 19.17 -3.86
CA GLN A 139 3.53 17.91 -4.47
C GLN A 139 2.51 16.77 -4.28
N ILE A 140 1.97 16.60 -3.07
CA ILE A 140 0.93 15.61 -2.76
C ILE A 140 -0.31 15.86 -3.63
N ARG A 141 -0.76 17.12 -3.72
CA ARG A 141 -1.94 17.47 -4.53
C ARG A 141 -1.72 17.19 -6.00
N GLU A 142 -0.56 17.55 -6.54
CA GLU A 142 -0.19 17.30 -7.93
C GLU A 142 -0.17 15.79 -8.22
N GLY A 143 0.55 15.00 -7.40
CA GLY A 143 0.60 13.54 -7.57
C GLY A 143 -0.78 12.86 -7.44
N ALA A 144 -1.61 13.30 -6.48
CA ALA A 144 -2.98 12.80 -6.34
C ALA A 144 -3.86 13.18 -7.54
N SER A 145 -3.72 14.41 -8.06
CA SER A 145 -4.51 14.89 -9.19
C SER A 145 -4.28 14.09 -10.47
N CYS A 146 -3.04 13.63 -10.71
CA CYS A 146 -2.70 12.80 -11.86
C CYS A 146 -3.41 11.42 -11.86
N CYS A 147 -3.70 10.89 -10.66
CA CYS A 147 -4.33 9.58 -10.49
C CYS A 147 -5.84 9.67 -10.19
N SER A 148 -6.34 10.87 -9.88
CA SER A 148 -7.71 11.08 -9.45
C SER A 148 -8.74 10.58 -10.47
N GLY A 149 -9.84 10.03 -9.96
CA GLY A 149 -10.95 9.51 -10.76
C GLY A 149 -10.70 8.19 -11.48
N HIS A 150 -9.51 7.58 -11.37
CA HIS A 150 -9.24 6.30 -12.01
C HIS A 150 -9.83 5.11 -11.22
N PRO A 151 -10.57 4.18 -11.85
CA PRO A 151 -11.20 3.04 -11.17
C PRO A 151 -10.23 2.10 -10.43
N ALA A 152 -9.01 1.92 -10.96
CA ALA A 152 -7.96 1.13 -10.33
C ALA A 152 -7.44 1.72 -9.01
N VAL A 153 -7.64 3.01 -8.71
CA VAL A 153 -7.11 3.60 -7.47
C VAL A 153 -7.84 3.07 -6.25
N LEU A 154 -7.10 2.42 -5.34
CA LEU A 154 -7.61 1.94 -4.05
C LEU A 154 -7.55 3.03 -2.97
N ALA A 155 -6.38 3.65 -2.84
CA ALA A 155 -6.07 4.60 -1.78
C ALA A 155 -4.83 5.43 -2.14
N TYR A 156 -4.67 6.57 -1.47
CA TYR A 156 -3.47 7.40 -1.51
C TYR A 156 -2.68 7.22 -0.21
N LEU A 157 -1.39 6.93 -0.34
CA LEU A 157 -0.44 6.82 0.75
C LEU A 157 0.42 8.09 0.75
N VAL A 158 0.16 8.96 1.72
CA VAL A 158 0.84 10.25 1.80
C VAL A 158 2.31 10.09 2.18
N ALA A 159 2.62 9.12 3.04
CA ALA A 159 3.96 8.80 3.48
C ALA A 159 4.10 7.28 3.67
N ASN A 160 5.32 6.76 3.51
CA ASN A 160 5.72 5.40 3.87
C ASN A 160 5.98 5.29 5.37
N GLU A 161 6.91 6.10 5.92
CA GLU A 161 7.37 5.95 7.30
C GLU A 161 7.73 7.29 7.95
N ILE A 162 6.95 7.70 8.96
CA ILE A 162 7.33 8.83 9.82
C ILE A 162 8.17 8.27 10.99
N PRO A 163 9.47 8.61 11.13
CA PRO A 163 10.29 8.06 12.20
C PRO A 163 9.72 8.40 13.58
N ALA A 164 9.75 7.45 14.52
CA ALA A 164 9.24 7.67 15.88
C ALA A 164 9.93 8.85 16.60
N SER A 165 11.20 9.12 16.27
CA SER A 165 11.95 10.29 16.77
C SER A 165 11.33 11.61 16.31
N ILE A 166 10.84 11.69 15.07
CA ILE A 166 10.15 12.87 14.52
C ILE A 166 8.80 13.04 15.22
N VAL A 167 8.04 11.96 15.40
CA VAL A 167 6.75 12.00 16.14
C VAL A 167 6.97 12.46 17.58
N ARG A 168 8.01 11.96 18.25
CA ARG A 168 8.38 12.39 19.61
C ARG A 168 8.80 13.86 19.68
N TRP A 169 9.53 14.36 18.68
CA TRP A 169 10.05 15.72 18.68
C TRP A 169 8.98 16.77 18.35
N HIS A 170 8.10 16.48 17.39
CA HIS A 170 7.03 17.40 16.97
C HIS A 170 5.71 17.21 17.72
N GLY A 171 5.55 16.08 18.42
CA GLY A 171 4.31 15.66 19.07
C GLY A 171 3.30 15.00 18.11
N PRO A 172 2.39 14.15 18.64
CA PRO A 172 1.43 13.40 17.83
C PRO A 172 0.48 14.33 17.07
N GLY A 173 -0.04 15.39 17.71
CA GLY A 173 -0.98 16.31 17.08
C GLY A 173 -0.40 17.09 15.90
N ALA A 174 0.90 17.42 15.89
CA ALA A 174 1.53 18.05 14.73
C ALA A 174 1.74 17.05 13.58
N THR A 175 1.88 15.77 13.90
CA THR A 175 2.01 14.71 12.89
C THR A 175 0.63 14.39 12.28
N GLU A 176 -0.42 14.30 13.09
CA GLU A 176 -1.78 13.98 12.66
C GLU A 176 -2.47 15.15 11.92
N ASN A 177 -2.43 16.36 12.50
CA ASN A 177 -3.17 17.52 11.98
C ASN A 177 -2.54 18.17 10.74
N ASN A 178 -1.31 17.80 10.37
CA ASN A 178 -0.70 18.31 9.13
C ASN A 178 -1.21 17.58 7.88
N TYR A 179 -1.79 16.39 8.05
CA TYR A 179 -2.36 15.55 6.98
C TYR A 179 -3.90 15.49 6.98
N GLY A 180 -4.56 15.92 8.06
CA GLY A 180 -6.01 16.11 8.08
C GLY A 180 -6.42 17.41 7.41
N ALA A 181 -7.15 17.33 6.29
CA ALA A 181 -7.94 18.45 5.80
C ALA A 181 -8.97 18.82 6.87
N LYS A 182 -8.99 20.10 7.26
CA LYS A 182 -10.20 20.70 7.86
C LYS A 182 -11.27 20.83 6.78
#